data_AF-A0A099KXY4-F1
#
_entry.id   AF-A0A099KXY4-F1
#
_cell.length_a   1.000
_cell.length_b   1.000
_cell.length_c   1.000
_cell.angle_alpha   90.00
_cell.angle_beta   90.00
_cell.angle_gamma   90.00
#
_symmetry.space_group_name_H-M   'P 1'
#
loop_
_entity.id
_entity.type
_entity.pdbx_description
1 polymer ?
#
loop_
_entity_poly.entity_id
_entity_poly.type
_entity_poly.pdbx_seq_one_letter_code
_entity_poly.pdbx_strand_id
1 'polypeptide(L)'
;MAKKVQALIKLQVAAGAANPSPPVGPALGQHGVNIMEFCKAFNAKTDSLEKGAPVPVVITVYSDRSFTFETKTPPASFLLKKAAGIKSGSGRPNTEKVGTVTTAQLEEIVKTKEPDLTAGSLEAAVRTIAGSARSMGLVVED
;
A
#
# COMPACT_ATOMS: atom_id res chain seq x y z
N MET A 1 -21.32 17.90 -9.82
CA MET A 1 -21.86 18.25 -8.48
C MET A 1 -21.35 17.20 -7.51
N ALA A 2 -20.61 17.60 -6.47
CA ALA A 2 -19.97 16.66 -5.54
C ALA A 2 -21.03 16.01 -4.63
N LYS A 3 -21.19 14.69 -4.71
CA LYS A 3 -22.02 13.93 -3.77
C LYS A 3 -21.50 14.17 -2.34
N LYS A 4 -22.40 14.38 -1.37
CA LYS A 4 -22.01 14.58 0.03
C LYS A 4 -21.32 13.32 0.55
N VAL A 5 -20.04 13.46 0.91
CA VAL A 5 -19.25 12.42 1.55
C VAL A 5 -19.74 12.24 2.97
N GLN A 6 -20.15 11.03 3.31
CA GLN A 6 -20.64 10.66 4.64
C GLN A 6 -19.48 10.21 5.53
N ALA A 7 -18.54 9.43 4.98
CA ALA A 7 -17.35 8.97 5.69
C ALA A 7 -16.19 8.65 4.72
N LEU A 8 -14.97 8.87 5.20
CA LEU A 8 -13.73 8.45 4.55
C LEU A 8 -13.10 7.35 5.40
N ILE A 9 -13.02 6.14 4.86
CA ILE A 9 -12.49 4.96 5.54
C ILE A 9 -11.16 4.61 4.89
N LYS A 10 -10.10 4.50 5.69
CA LYS A 10 -8.78 4.06 5.24
C LYS A 10 -8.54 2.66 5.78
N LEU A 11 -8.41 1.68 4.89
CA LEU A 11 -8.18 0.28 5.22
C LEU A 11 -6.92 -0.23 4.51
N GLN A 12 -6.31 -1.27 5.08
CA GLN A 12 -5.20 -1.98 4.47
C GLN A 12 -5.65 -3.41 4.21
N VAL A 13 -5.63 -3.84 2.95
CA VAL A 13 -6.15 -5.14 2.53
C VAL A 13 -5.08 -5.86 1.72
N ALA A 14 -4.90 -7.16 1.92
CA ALA A 14 -3.97 -7.96 1.13
C ALA A 14 -4.49 -8.12 -0.31
N ALA A 15 -3.66 -7.77 -1.30
CA ALA A 15 -3.95 -7.91 -2.72
C ALA A 15 -4.29 -9.37 -3.08
N GLY A 16 -5.34 -9.56 -3.90
CA GLY A 16 -5.79 -10.89 -4.34
C GLY A 16 -6.38 -11.80 -3.26
N ALA A 17 -6.44 -11.35 -2.00
CA ALA A 17 -6.97 -12.10 -0.86
C ALA A 17 -7.89 -11.22 0.01
N ALA A 18 -8.72 -10.39 -0.61
CA ALA A 18 -9.73 -9.63 0.13
C ALA A 18 -10.81 -10.58 0.67
N ASN A 19 -10.60 -11.05 1.89
CA ASN A 19 -11.58 -11.78 2.67
C ASN A 19 -12.33 -10.83 3.61
N PRO A 20 -13.60 -11.15 3.96
CA PRO A 20 -14.34 -10.46 5.01
C PRO A 20 -13.76 -10.85 6.39
N SER A 21 -12.49 -10.54 6.60
CA SER A 21 -11.79 -10.78 7.85
C SER A 21 -12.27 -9.78 8.91
N PRO A 22 -12.20 -10.10 10.21
CA PRO A 22 -12.64 -9.22 11.30
C PRO A 22 -12.11 -7.77 11.28
N PRO A 23 -10.95 -7.42 10.68
CA PRO A 23 -10.58 -6.01 10.55
C PRO A 23 -11.35 -5.25 9.45
N VAL A 24 -11.82 -5.92 8.40
CA VAL A 24 -12.47 -5.28 7.24
C VAL A 24 -14.00 -5.29 7.37
N GLY A 25 -14.55 -6.39 7.92
CA GLY A 25 -15.99 -6.61 8.04
C GLY A 25 -16.71 -5.56 8.92
N PRO A 26 -16.31 -5.36 10.19
CA PRO A 26 -16.91 -4.37 11.07
C PRO A 26 -16.72 -2.93 10.58
N ALA A 27 -15.52 -2.61 10.08
CA ALA A 27 -15.18 -1.27 9.61
C ALA A 27 -16.04 -0.84 8.40
N LEU A 28 -16.36 -1.75 7.47
CA LEU A 28 -17.22 -1.45 6.32
C LEU A 28 -18.70 -1.65 6.62
N GLY A 29 -19.04 -2.67 7.42
CA GLY A 29 -20.42 -2.99 7.79
C GLY A 29 -21.09 -1.90 8.60
N GLN A 30 -20.36 -1.22 9.49
CA GLN A 30 -20.87 -0.09 10.27
C GLN A 30 -21.33 1.08 9.40
N HIS A 31 -20.77 1.23 8.20
CA HIS A 31 -21.12 2.29 7.25
C HIS A 31 -22.06 1.83 6.13
N GLY A 32 -22.60 0.60 6.21
CA GLY A 32 -23.57 0.08 5.25
C GLY A 32 -23.00 -0.24 3.87
N VAL A 33 -21.68 -0.47 3.77
CA VAL A 33 -21.01 -0.82 2.51
C VAL A 33 -21.16 -2.33 2.25
N ASN A 34 -21.43 -2.70 1.01
CA ASN A 34 -21.55 -4.10 0.61
C ASN A 34 -20.17 -4.79 0.55
N ILE A 35 -19.83 -5.54 1.61
CA ILE A 35 -18.50 -6.13 1.82
C ILE A 35 -18.11 -7.09 0.68
N MET A 36 -19.06 -7.90 0.18
CA MET A 36 -18.79 -8.86 -0.89
C MET A 36 -18.49 -8.17 -2.23
N GLU A 37 -19.20 -7.09 -2.52
CA GLU A 37 -19.01 -6.30 -3.74
C GLU A 37 -17.67 -5.58 -3.72
N PHE A 38 -17.31 -5.01 -2.56
CA PHE A 38 -16.00 -4.44 -2.33
C PHE A 38 -14.88 -5.49 -2.50
N CYS A 39 -14.99 -6.67 -1.88
CA CYS A 39 -13.99 -7.74 -2.01
C CYS A 39 -13.79 -8.17 -3.47
N LYS A 40 -14.87 -8.33 -4.25
CA LYS A 40 -14.78 -8.69 -5.68
C LYS A 40 -14.14 -7.58 -6.51
N ALA A 41 -14.58 -6.34 -6.34
CA ALA A 41 -14.07 -5.21 -7.09
C ALA A 41 -12.59 -4.91 -6.72
N PHE A 42 -12.22 -5.09 -5.44
CA PHE A 42 -10.86 -4.97 -4.98
C PHE A 42 -9.96 -6.08 -5.53
N ASN A 43 -10.41 -7.34 -5.52
CA ASN A 43 -9.63 -8.44 -6.11
C ASN A 43 -9.45 -8.25 -7.61
N ALA A 44 -10.46 -7.75 -8.34
CA ALA A 44 -10.33 -7.45 -9.77
C ALA A 44 -9.31 -6.33 -10.05
N LYS A 45 -9.29 -5.26 -9.24
CA LYS A 45 -8.28 -4.19 -9.36
C LYS A 45 -6.89 -4.59 -8.87
N THR A 46 -6.81 -5.52 -7.93
CA THR A 46 -5.53 -6.00 -7.35
C THR A 46 -5.01 -7.28 -7.98
N ASP A 47 -5.70 -7.86 -8.96
CA ASP A 47 -5.24 -9.06 -9.68
C ASP A 47 -3.95 -8.79 -10.48
N SER A 48 -3.75 -7.54 -10.89
CA SER A 48 -2.53 -7.07 -11.56
C SER A 48 -1.38 -6.79 -10.58
N LEU A 49 -1.65 -6.74 -9.28
CA LEU A 49 -0.66 -6.51 -8.22
C LEU A 49 -0.28 -7.84 -7.58
N GLU A 50 0.94 -7.91 -7.03
CA GLU A 50 1.42 -9.15 -6.41
C GLU A 50 0.49 -9.63 -5.28
N LYS A 51 0.02 -10.87 -5.41
CA LYS A 51 -0.87 -11.52 -4.42
C LYS A 51 -0.22 -11.52 -3.04
N GLY A 52 -0.91 -10.97 -2.05
CA GLY A 52 -0.44 -10.87 -0.67
C GLY A 52 0.22 -9.54 -0.30
N ALA A 53 0.43 -8.61 -1.24
CA ALA A 53 0.91 -7.28 -0.90
C ALA A 53 -0.17 -6.48 -0.15
N PRO A 54 0.12 -5.89 1.02
CA PRO A 54 -0.82 -5.02 1.70
C PRO A 54 -1.04 -3.75 0.88
N VAL A 55 -2.22 -3.61 0.30
CA VAL A 55 -2.62 -2.46 -0.50
C VAL A 55 -3.50 -1.54 0.35
N PRO A 56 -3.09 -0.27 0.56
CA PRO A 56 -3.93 0.71 1.22
C PRO A 56 -5.05 1.14 0.27
N VAL A 57 -6.28 1.13 0.78
CA VAL A 57 -7.48 1.52 0.05
C VAL A 57 -8.18 2.64 0.78
N VAL A 58 -8.56 3.68 0.05
CA VAL A 58 -9.39 4.76 0.55
C VAL A 58 -10.79 4.55 0.03
N ILE A 59 -11.74 4.37 0.93
CA ILE A 59 -13.15 4.12 0.62
C ILE A 59 -13.93 5.35 1.05
N THR A 60 -14.54 6.00 0.07
CA THR A 60 -15.41 7.15 0.26
C THR A 60 -16.85 6.66 0.21
N VAL A 61 -17.56 6.77 1.33
CA VAL A 61 -18.98 6.43 1.43
C VAL A 61 -19.81 7.69 1.25
N TYR A 62 -20.78 7.65 0.34
CA TYR A 62 -21.72 8.73 0.09
C TYR A 62 -23.05 8.50 0.81
N SER A 63 -23.82 9.56 1.01
CA SER A 63 -25.11 9.52 1.72
C SER A 63 -26.19 8.65 1.05
N ASP A 64 -26.03 8.32 -0.24
CA ASP A 64 -26.91 7.43 -1.00
C ASP A 64 -26.55 5.94 -0.82
N ARG A 65 -25.66 5.61 0.13
CA ARG A 65 -25.08 4.27 0.35
C ARG A 65 -24.22 3.78 -0.83
N SER A 66 -23.95 4.63 -1.82
CA SER A 66 -22.93 4.33 -2.81
C SER A 66 -21.54 4.52 -2.20
N PHE A 67 -20.57 3.73 -2.67
CA PHE A 67 -19.19 3.84 -2.24
C PHE A 67 -18.28 3.92 -3.47
N THR A 68 -17.25 4.75 -3.39
CA THR A 68 -16.13 4.74 -4.35
C THR A 68 -14.88 4.36 -3.60
N PHE A 69 -14.08 3.47 -4.18
CA PHE A 69 -12.82 3.06 -3.59
C PHE A 69 -11.66 3.30 -4.56
N GLU A 70 -10.61 3.91 -4.02
CA GLU A 70 -9.35 4.14 -4.70
C GLU A 70 -8.29 3.25 -4.05
N THR A 71 -7.77 2.31 -4.84
CA THR A 71 -6.64 1.48 -4.47
C THR A 71 -5.37 2.25 -4.76
N LYS A 72 -4.53 2.41 -3.73
CA LYS A 72 -3.18 2.95 -3.90
C LYS A 72 -2.19 1.83 -4.15
N THR A 73 -1.01 2.15 -4.64
CA THR A 73 0.11 1.22 -4.71
C THR A 73 0.51 0.71 -3.32
N PRO A 74 1.10 -0.50 -3.27
CA PRO A 74 1.62 -1.06 -2.03
C PRO A 74 2.67 -0.13 -1.39
N PRO A 75 2.76 -0.13 -0.05
CA PRO A 75 3.70 0.72 0.67
C PRO A 75 5.13 0.34 0.29
N ALA A 76 6.00 1.36 0.20
CA ALA A 76 7.42 1.15 -0.12
C ALA A 76 8.05 0.18 0.88
N SER A 77 7.61 0.23 2.15
CA SER A 77 8.04 -0.68 3.20
C SER A 77 7.82 -2.16 2.89
N PHE A 78 6.75 -2.53 2.19
CA PHE A 78 6.51 -3.92 1.82
C PHE A 78 7.40 -4.35 0.65
N LEU A 79 7.50 -3.52 -0.39
CA LEU A 79 8.36 -3.78 -1.55
C LEU A 79 9.85 -3.86 -1.16
N LEU A 80 10.29 -2.98 -0.27
CA LEU A 80 11.65 -2.99 0.27
C LEU A 80 11.93 -4.21 1.15
N LYS A 81 10.97 -4.64 1.98
CA LYS A 81 11.09 -5.89 2.75
C LYS A 81 11.21 -7.10 1.84
N LYS A 82 10.48 -7.11 0.71
CA LYS A 82 10.57 -8.16 -0.30
C LYS A 82 11.92 -8.14 -1.01
N ALA A 83 12.38 -6.98 -1.45
CA ALA A 83 13.67 -6.82 -2.12
C ALA A 83 14.85 -7.21 -1.22
N ALA A 84 14.78 -6.89 0.07
CA ALA A 84 15.77 -7.28 1.07
C ALA A 84 15.58 -8.70 1.63
N GLY A 85 14.50 -9.41 1.25
CA GLY A 85 14.21 -10.76 1.75
C GLY A 85 13.85 -10.87 3.24
N ILE A 86 13.51 -9.76 3.91
CA ILE A 86 13.25 -9.71 5.35
C ILE A 86 11.76 -9.69 5.68
N LYS A 87 11.37 -10.37 6.77
CA LYS A 87 9.98 -10.41 7.25
C LYS A 87 9.63 -9.24 8.18
N SER A 88 10.59 -8.76 8.96
CA SER A 88 10.42 -7.63 9.89
C SER A 88 11.48 -6.57 9.62
N GLY A 89 11.10 -5.30 9.73
CA GLY A 89 12.06 -4.20 9.75
C GLY A 89 12.82 -4.16 11.08
N SER A 90 13.89 -3.35 11.12
CA SER A 90 14.66 -3.15 12.34
C SER A 90 13.83 -2.42 13.40
N GLY A 91 13.85 -2.90 14.64
CA GLY A 91 13.30 -2.17 15.78
C GLY A 91 14.15 -0.95 16.17
N ARG A 92 15.41 -0.91 15.70
CA ARG A 92 16.37 0.19 15.90
C ARG A 92 17.04 0.53 14.57
N PRO A 93 16.36 1.23 13.66
CA PRO A 93 16.86 1.46 12.30
C PRO A 93 18.22 2.16 12.22
N ASN A 94 18.59 2.93 13.25
CA ASN A 94 19.88 3.62 13.31
C ASN A 94 21.05 2.74 13.80
N THR A 95 20.77 1.62 14.47
CA THR A 95 21.80 0.82 15.16
C THR A 95 21.85 -0.61 14.64
N GLU A 96 20.70 -1.21 14.36
CA GLU A 96 20.59 -2.58 13.84
C GLU A 96 20.17 -2.53 12.37
N LYS A 97 21.13 -2.79 11.49
CA LYS A 97 20.89 -2.90 10.05
C LYS A 97 20.42 -4.31 9.73
N VAL A 98 19.23 -4.44 9.15
CA VAL A 98 18.54 -5.73 8.94
C VAL A 98 18.65 -6.25 7.50
N GLY A 99 19.27 -5.50 6.60
CA GLY A 99 19.51 -5.93 5.22
C GLY A 99 20.11 -4.83 4.36
N THR A 100 20.49 -5.18 3.14
CA THR A 100 20.95 -4.26 2.10
C THR A 100 19.94 -4.27 0.94
N VAL A 101 19.81 -3.13 0.26
CA VAL A 101 19.06 -2.99 -0.99
C VAL A 101 19.93 -2.24 -1.99
N THR A 102 19.89 -2.64 -3.25
CA THR A 102 20.68 -2.00 -4.31
C THR A 102 19.90 -0.89 -5.00
N THR A 103 20.62 0.03 -5.64
CA THR A 103 20.01 1.11 -6.43
C THR A 103 19.12 0.58 -7.55
N ALA A 104 19.54 -0.52 -8.21
CA ALA A 104 18.75 -1.18 -9.23
C ALA A 104 17.39 -1.68 -8.71
N GLN A 105 17.35 -2.25 -7.50
CA GLN A 105 16.09 -2.67 -6.87
C GLN A 105 15.20 -1.47 -6.52
N LEU A 106 15.81 -0.35 -6.12
CA LEU A 106 15.06 0.88 -5.85
C LEU A 106 14.39 1.41 -7.13
N GLU A 107 15.06 1.35 -8.27
CA GLU A 107 14.49 1.77 -9.56
C GLU A 107 13.31 0.90 -10.00
N GLU A 108 13.39 -0.41 -9.83
CA GLU A 108 12.27 -1.32 -10.11
C GLU A 108 11.06 -1.03 -9.20
N ILE A 109 11.33 -0.78 -7.92
CA ILE A 109 10.30 -0.38 -6.94
C ILE A 109 9.69 0.97 -7.32
N VAL A 110 10.49 1.92 -7.79
CA VAL A 110 10.04 3.23 -8.25
C VAL A 110 9.14 3.10 -9.48
N LYS A 111 9.52 2.33 -10.50
CA LYS A 111 8.67 2.09 -11.69
C LYS A 111 7.31 1.48 -11.31
N THR A 112 7.32 0.54 -10.37
CA THR A 112 6.09 -0.08 -9.87
C THR A 112 5.20 0.92 -9.11
N LYS A 113 5.82 1.91 -8.44
CA LYS A 113 5.14 2.89 -7.59
C LYS A 113 4.93 4.25 -8.26
N GLU A 114 5.44 4.43 -9.47
CA GLU A 114 5.40 5.65 -10.26
C GLU A 114 4.01 6.32 -10.34
N PRO A 115 2.89 5.60 -10.55
CA PRO A 115 1.58 6.23 -10.64
C PRO A 115 1.08 6.89 -9.33
N ASP A 116 1.66 6.54 -8.17
CA ASP A 116 1.31 7.15 -6.87
C ASP A 116 2.44 8.01 -6.28
N LEU A 117 3.58 8.09 -6.96
CA LEU A 117 4.72 8.87 -6.51
C LEU A 117 4.49 10.34 -6.87
N THR A 118 4.51 11.21 -5.86
CA THR A 118 4.46 12.67 -6.06
C THR A 118 5.82 13.26 -6.47
N ALA A 119 6.78 12.41 -6.85
CA ALA A 119 8.13 12.86 -7.19
C ALA A 119 8.14 13.48 -8.59
N GLY A 120 8.71 14.69 -8.71
CA GLY A 120 8.85 15.39 -9.99
C GLY A 120 9.91 14.82 -10.92
N SER A 121 10.73 13.86 -10.46
CA SER A 121 11.77 13.18 -11.25
C SER A 121 12.03 11.77 -10.71
N LEU A 122 12.56 10.89 -11.56
CA LEU A 122 12.97 9.53 -11.18
C LEU A 122 14.00 9.52 -10.05
N GLU A 123 14.99 10.42 -10.06
CA GLU A 123 15.96 10.55 -8.97
C GLU A 123 15.31 10.92 -7.63
N ALA A 124 14.33 11.83 -7.64
CA ALA A 124 13.61 12.22 -6.43
C ALA A 124 12.76 11.06 -5.90
N ALA A 125 12.20 10.24 -6.80
CA ALA A 125 11.49 9.02 -6.44
C ALA A 125 12.44 8.01 -5.79
N VAL A 126 13.60 7.74 -6.39
CA VAL A 126 14.63 6.84 -5.85
C VAL A 126 15.09 7.33 -4.46
N ARG A 127 15.34 8.63 -4.28
CA ARG A 127 15.68 9.21 -2.97
C ARG A 127 14.59 9.03 -1.93
N THR A 128 13.32 9.13 -2.32
CA THR A 128 12.17 8.93 -1.42
C THR A 128 12.10 7.48 -0.94
N ILE A 129 12.32 6.52 -1.84
CA ILE A 129 12.35 5.10 -1.48
C ILE A 129 13.61 4.77 -0.66
N ALA A 130 14.77 5.34 -1.00
CA ALA A 130 16.00 5.20 -0.22
C ALA A 130 15.85 5.74 1.21
N GLY A 131 15.16 6.87 1.39
CA GLY A 131 14.83 7.40 2.73
C GLY A 131 13.93 6.44 3.51
N SER A 132 12.95 5.83 2.83
CA SER A 132 12.08 4.81 3.42
C SER A 132 12.86 3.55 3.82
N ALA A 133 13.85 3.14 3.02
CA ALA A 133 14.73 2.01 3.31
C ALA A 133 15.58 2.27 4.56
N ARG A 134 16.20 3.45 4.65
CA ARG A 134 16.98 3.86 5.84
C ARG A 134 16.11 3.89 7.11
N SER A 135 14.88 4.38 7.02
CA SER A 135 13.95 4.40 8.16
C SER A 135 13.55 3.01 8.65
N MET A 136 13.78 1.94 7.86
CA MET A 136 13.54 0.55 8.25
C MET A 136 14.81 -0.18 8.69
N GLY A 137 15.97 0.49 8.68
CA GLY A 137 17.26 -0.12 8.97
C GLY A 137 17.84 -0.92 7.79
N LEU A 138 17.43 -0.61 6.56
CA LEU A 138 18.07 -1.14 5.36
C LEU A 138 19.22 -0.23 4.93
N VAL A 139 20.35 -0.82 4.58
CA VAL A 139 21.48 -0.13 3.96
C VAL A 139 21.21 -0.06 2.47
N VAL A 140 21.32 1.14 1.91
CA VAL A 140 21.33 1.31 0.46
C VAL A 140 22.78 1.22 0.02
N GLU A 141 23.10 0.18 -0.74
CA GLU A 141 24.41 0.03 -1.41
C GLU A 141 24.23 0.34 -2.90
N ASP A 142 25.25 0.93 -3.52
CA ASP A 142 25.19 1.33 -4.92
C ASP A 142 25.17 0.12 -5.87
#